data_AF-A0A9P7A1C8-F1
#
_entry.id   AF-A0A9P7A1C8-F1
#
_cell.length_a   1.000
_cell.length_b   1.000
_cell.length_c   1.000
_cell.angle_alpha   90.00
_cell.angle_beta   90.00
_cell.angle_gamma   90.00
#
_symmetry.space_group_name_H-M   'P 1'
#
loop_
_entity.id
_entity.type
_entity.pdbx_description
1 polymer ?
#
loop_
_entity_poly.entity_id
_entity_poly.type
_entity_poly.pdbx_seq_one_letter_code
_entity_poly.pdbx_strand_id
1 'polypeptide(L)'
;MDPSRIKQRIGRFRILVIGRANAGKTTILQRVCNTRENPEIYDSAGKKIDPKVLMASTERGEHDIENEMVFRNNPGFVFHDSRGFEAGGESEFDKMKAFIASRSKKTKLKDQLHAIWYCIPMDEASRSFTEGEIKFFSQCDTGSIAVMVLFTKFDALYDVSYAELKSKGASMEEAEELAPKHAEESFAIGTQLKFLYHSKDIRRPPKRHICLPNMDKDDADCGPLMECTAGTMDNEVLQQLFVSTQQANLELCMKYGVERTLPGFFDITKTTASYKAHEIIARLGAWFPHIWRRM
;
A
#
# COMPACT_ATOMS: atom_id res chain seq x y z
N MET A 1 -15.38 -10.68 -14.17
CA MET A 1 -16.68 -10.38 -13.50
C MET A 1 -16.82 -8.86 -13.48
N ASP A 2 -18.02 -8.30 -13.58
CA ASP A 2 -18.23 -6.83 -13.57
C ASP A 2 -17.68 -6.20 -12.26
N PRO A 3 -16.77 -5.20 -12.31
CA PRO A 3 -16.19 -4.58 -11.11
C PRO A 3 -17.22 -4.06 -10.10
N SER A 4 -18.37 -3.57 -10.59
CA SER A 4 -19.46 -3.10 -9.73
C SER A 4 -20.07 -4.26 -8.91
N ARG A 5 -20.21 -5.44 -9.52
CA ARG A 5 -20.68 -6.65 -8.84
C ARG A 5 -19.65 -7.21 -7.85
N ILE A 6 -18.37 -7.08 -8.18
CA ILE A 6 -17.28 -7.48 -7.26
C ILE A 6 -17.35 -6.64 -6.00
N LYS A 7 -17.46 -5.31 -6.14
CA LYS A 7 -17.58 -4.40 -5.00
C LYS A 7 -18.83 -4.68 -4.16
N GLN A 8 -19.97 -5.00 -4.78
CA GLN A 8 -21.19 -5.40 -4.06
C GLN A 8 -21.01 -6.70 -3.26
N ARG A 9 -20.24 -7.68 -3.79
CA ARG A 9 -20.06 -8.99 -3.15
C ARG A 9 -18.97 -9.00 -2.08
N ILE A 10 -17.87 -8.29 -2.30
CA ILE A 10 -16.69 -8.29 -1.40
C ILE A 10 -16.70 -7.08 -0.46
N GLY A 11 -17.27 -5.95 -0.88
CA GLY A 11 -17.32 -4.74 -0.08
C GLY A 11 -16.03 -3.93 -0.16
N ARG A 12 -15.25 -3.95 0.93
CA ARG A 12 -14.07 -3.09 1.12
C ARG A 12 -12.76 -3.82 0.88
N PHE A 13 -11.74 -3.10 0.43
CA PHE A 13 -10.39 -3.60 0.28
C PHE A 13 -9.58 -3.42 1.58
N ARG A 14 -9.02 -4.50 2.13
CA ARG A 14 -8.32 -4.51 3.43
C ARG A 14 -6.81 -4.57 3.28
N ILE A 15 -6.12 -3.63 3.92
CA ILE A 15 -4.66 -3.53 3.93
C ILE A 15 -4.18 -3.48 5.38
N LEU A 16 -3.17 -4.28 5.69
CA LEU A 16 -2.44 -4.22 6.96
C LEU A 16 -1.18 -3.40 6.71
N VAL A 17 -1.04 -2.30 7.43
CA VAL A 17 0.16 -1.47 7.39
C VAL A 17 1.02 -1.82 8.59
N ILE A 18 2.21 -2.34 8.30
CA ILE A 18 3.23 -2.73 9.26
C ILE A 18 4.39 -1.76 9.11
N GLY A 19 5.12 -1.51 10.18
CA GLY A 19 6.32 -0.67 10.16
C GLY A 19 6.50 -0.05 11.52
N ARG A 20 7.67 0.52 11.80
CA ARG A 20 8.00 1.08 13.12
C ARG A 20 7.29 2.39 13.47
N ALA A 21 7.48 2.85 14.71
CA ALA A 21 6.95 4.11 15.18
C ALA A 21 7.60 5.19 14.32
N ASN A 22 6.81 6.17 13.91
CA ASN A 22 7.28 7.19 13.00
C ASN A 22 7.77 6.68 11.61
N ALA A 23 7.41 5.45 11.20
CA ALA A 23 7.70 4.94 9.84
C ALA A 23 6.81 5.57 8.73
N GLY A 24 6.13 6.67 8.99
CA GLY A 24 5.27 7.33 7.99
C GLY A 24 3.95 6.63 7.68
N LYS A 25 3.56 5.56 8.40
CA LYS A 25 2.32 4.78 8.16
C LYS A 25 1.07 5.67 7.98
N THR A 26 0.76 6.50 8.98
CA THR A 26 -0.40 7.40 8.96
C THR A 26 -0.33 8.38 7.78
N THR A 27 0.84 8.93 7.50
CA THR A 27 1.06 9.86 6.38
C THR A 27 0.75 9.19 5.05
N ILE A 28 1.24 7.97 4.82
CA ILE A 28 0.92 7.20 3.60
C ILE A 28 -0.58 6.98 3.47
N LEU A 29 -1.25 6.56 4.55
CA LEU A 29 -2.70 6.31 4.52
C LEU A 29 -3.51 7.57 4.20
N GLN A 30 -3.13 8.70 4.80
CA GLN A 30 -3.69 10.01 4.51
C GLN A 30 -3.53 10.39 3.04
N ARG A 31 -2.34 10.18 2.45
CA ARG A 31 -2.10 10.48 1.03
C ARG A 31 -2.87 9.59 0.08
N VAL A 32 -2.89 8.28 0.33
CA VAL A 32 -3.68 7.33 -0.45
C VAL A 32 -5.17 7.68 -0.43
N CYS A 33 -5.64 8.27 0.67
CA CYS A 33 -7.03 8.70 0.82
C CYS A 33 -7.26 10.17 0.44
N ASN A 34 -6.26 10.86 -0.11
CA ASN A 34 -6.30 12.28 -0.47
C ASN A 34 -6.93 13.16 0.64
N THR A 35 -6.39 13.06 1.85
CA THR A 35 -6.87 13.80 3.02
C THR A 35 -5.75 14.02 4.03
N ARG A 36 -5.89 15.05 4.88
CA ARG A 36 -5.06 15.27 6.08
C ARG A 36 -5.80 14.90 7.37
N GLU A 37 -7.06 14.50 7.27
CA GLU A 37 -7.88 14.12 8.42
C GLU A 37 -7.44 12.77 8.99
N ASN A 38 -7.76 12.53 10.26
CA ASN A 38 -7.59 11.22 10.87
C ASN A 38 -8.70 10.26 10.43
N PRO A 39 -8.43 8.95 10.33
CA PRO A 39 -9.46 7.98 10.01
C PRO A 39 -10.50 7.87 11.13
N GLU A 40 -11.69 7.44 10.76
CA GLU A 40 -12.65 6.91 11.72
C GLU A 40 -12.22 5.49 12.10
N ILE A 41 -12.30 5.17 13.40
CA ILE A 41 -11.81 3.90 13.92
C ILE A 41 -13.00 3.11 14.46
N TYR A 42 -13.08 1.84 14.08
CA TYR A 42 -14.16 0.93 14.43
C TYR A 42 -13.58 -0.31 15.10
N ASP A 43 -14.19 -0.76 16.20
CA ASP A 43 -13.82 -2.03 16.81
C ASP A 43 -14.27 -3.23 15.96
N SER A 44 -13.90 -4.44 16.40
CA SER A 44 -14.31 -5.70 15.76
C SER A 44 -15.83 -5.93 15.74
N ALA A 45 -16.60 -5.21 16.55
CA ALA A 45 -18.07 -5.22 16.54
C ALA A 45 -18.66 -4.16 15.60
N GLY A 46 -17.82 -3.33 14.96
CA GLY A 46 -18.23 -2.24 14.07
C GLY A 46 -18.70 -0.98 14.79
N LYS A 47 -18.43 -0.86 16.10
CA LYS A 47 -18.73 0.34 16.87
C LYS A 47 -17.60 1.36 16.70
N LYS A 48 -17.99 2.60 16.41
CA LYS A 48 -17.03 3.70 16.30
C LYS A 48 -16.40 4.01 17.66
N ILE A 49 -15.08 4.09 17.68
CA ILE A 49 -14.24 4.43 18.84
C ILE A 49 -13.76 5.88 18.70
N ASP A 50 -13.66 6.61 19.81
CA ASP A 50 -13.09 7.97 19.79
C ASP A 50 -11.58 7.90 19.46
N PRO A 51 -11.11 8.56 18.38
CA PRO A 51 -9.70 8.61 18.03
C PRO A 51 -8.81 9.19 19.15
N LYS A 52 -9.36 9.97 20.08
CA LYS A 52 -8.60 10.49 21.23
C LYS A 52 -8.16 9.40 22.19
N VAL A 53 -8.91 8.30 22.32
CA VAL A 53 -8.49 7.10 23.07
C VAL A 53 -7.20 6.52 22.48
N LEU A 54 -7.01 6.71 21.17
CA LEU A 54 -5.91 6.19 20.37
C LEU A 54 -4.75 7.20 20.21
N MET A 55 -4.98 8.49 20.48
CA MET A 55 -3.96 9.56 20.47
C MET A 55 -3.45 9.94 21.87
N ALA A 56 -4.26 9.77 22.92
CA ALA A 56 -3.85 10.00 24.31
C ALA A 56 -2.82 8.97 24.82
N SER A 57 -2.61 7.87 24.09
CA SER A 57 -1.61 6.85 24.36
C SER A 57 -0.25 7.17 23.72
N THR A 58 0.26 8.40 23.91
CA THR A 58 1.68 8.69 23.65
C THR A 58 2.58 7.80 24.52
N GLU A 59 2.05 7.29 25.64
CA GLU A 59 2.49 6.08 26.30
C GLU A 59 1.79 4.85 25.67
N ARG A 60 2.58 3.93 25.10
CA ARG A 60 2.35 2.52 24.66
C ARG A 60 0.97 1.83 24.94
N GLY A 61 -0.17 2.48 24.77
CA GLY A 61 -1.48 1.98 25.21
C GLY A 61 -2.34 1.43 24.08
N GLU A 62 -2.71 0.15 24.19
CA GLU A 62 -3.93 -0.50 23.69
C GLU A 62 -4.41 -0.21 22.26
N HIS A 63 -3.50 -0.13 21.28
CA HIS A 63 -3.90 -0.21 19.88
C HIS A 63 -4.13 -1.68 19.51
N ASP A 64 -5.37 -2.04 19.23
CA ASP A 64 -5.73 -3.36 18.72
C ASP A 64 -5.62 -3.38 17.18
N ILE A 65 -4.80 -4.29 16.64
CA ILE A 65 -4.65 -4.55 15.20
C ILE A 65 -5.99 -4.96 14.55
N GLU A 66 -6.93 -5.50 15.32
CA GLU A 66 -8.27 -5.84 14.82
C GLU A 66 -9.15 -4.62 14.52
N ASN A 67 -8.82 -3.44 15.06
CA ASN A 67 -9.56 -2.22 14.78
C ASN A 67 -9.45 -1.83 13.30
N GLU A 68 -10.59 -1.45 12.71
CA GLU A 68 -10.68 -1.00 11.33
C GLU A 68 -10.52 0.53 11.26
N MET A 69 -9.53 1.01 10.51
CA MET A 69 -9.37 2.43 10.16
C MET A 69 -9.99 2.71 8.79
N VAL A 70 -10.91 3.67 8.74
CA VAL A 70 -11.63 4.04 7.51
C VAL A 70 -11.56 5.56 7.31
N PHE A 71 -11.05 5.99 6.16
CA PHE A 71 -11.04 7.40 5.79
C PHE A 71 -12.32 7.75 5.03
N ARG A 72 -12.93 8.89 5.38
CA ARG A 72 -14.18 9.35 4.73
C ARG A 72 -14.01 9.62 3.24
N ASN A 73 -12.85 10.16 2.84
CA ASN A 73 -12.53 10.47 1.46
C ASN A 73 -12.36 9.20 0.61
N ASN A 74 -12.08 8.05 1.23
CA ASN A 74 -11.95 6.79 0.51
C ASN A 74 -12.49 5.60 1.34
N PRO A 75 -13.83 5.52 1.52
CA PRO A 75 -14.46 4.58 2.43
C PRO A 75 -14.50 3.13 1.91
N GLY A 76 -13.96 2.92 0.70
CA GLY A 76 -13.79 1.60 0.12
C GLY A 76 -12.57 0.86 0.66
N PHE A 77 -11.64 1.56 1.30
CA PHE A 77 -10.53 0.94 2.03
C PHE A 77 -10.84 0.73 3.51
N VAL A 78 -10.28 -0.35 4.04
CA VAL A 78 -10.11 -0.58 5.47
C VAL A 78 -8.62 -0.80 5.71
N PHE A 79 -8.06 -0.03 6.63
CA PHE A 79 -6.69 -0.20 7.04
C PHE A 79 -6.64 -0.80 8.45
N HIS A 80 -5.70 -1.71 8.65
CA HIS A 80 -5.30 -2.19 9.96
C HIS A 80 -3.90 -1.66 10.21
N ASP A 81 -3.67 -1.07 11.38
CA ASP A 81 -2.36 -0.53 11.76
C ASP A 81 -1.73 -1.45 12.81
N SER A 82 -0.47 -1.77 12.59
CA SER A 82 0.26 -2.73 13.38
C SER A 82 0.86 -2.14 14.68
N ARG A 83 0.35 -1.01 15.18
CA ARG A 83 1.00 -0.25 16.27
C ARG A 83 1.40 -1.14 17.44
N GLY A 84 2.65 -1.03 17.91
CA GLY A 84 3.15 -1.76 19.09
C GLY A 84 4.12 -2.92 18.81
N PHE A 85 4.11 -3.53 17.61
CA PHE A 85 5.02 -4.65 17.24
C PHE A 85 6.51 -4.31 17.18
N GLU A 86 6.79 -3.02 17.14
CA GLU A 86 8.04 -2.42 16.71
C GLU A 86 9.07 -2.34 17.86
N ALA A 87 8.58 -2.53 19.10
CA ALA A 87 9.40 -2.60 20.30
C ALA A 87 10.10 -3.95 20.47
N GLY A 88 9.94 -4.89 19.53
CA GLY A 88 10.63 -6.19 19.53
C GLY A 88 10.08 -7.22 20.52
N GLY A 89 8.94 -6.94 21.18
CA GLY A 89 8.33 -7.88 22.10
C GLY A 89 7.76 -9.11 21.39
N GLU A 90 8.09 -10.31 21.88
CA GLU A 90 7.59 -11.57 21.30
C GLU A 90 6.06 -11.65 21.29
N SER A 91 5.41 -11.20 22.37
CA SER A 91 3.95 -11.20 22.51
C SER A 91 3.26 -10.38 21.43
N GLU A 92 3.88 -9.26 21.05
CA GLU A 92 3.36 -8.40 20.02
C GLU A 92 3.52 -9.12 18.67
N PHE A 93 4.72 -9.58 18.32
CA PHE A 93 4.92 -10.30 17.05
C PHE A 93 3.98 -11.50 16.86
N ASP A 94 3.67 -12.22 17.94
CA ASP A 94 2.70 -13.32 17.92
C ASP A 94 1.26 -12.87 17.67
N LYS A 95 0.82 -11.74 18.25
CA LYS A 95 -0.50 -11.14 17.94
C LYS A 95 -0.62 -10.77 16.46
N MET A 96 0.42 -10.17 15.88
CA MET A 96 0.44 -9.83 14.45
C MET A 96 0.36 -11.10 13.57
N LYS A 97 1.16 -12.13 13.86
CA LYS A 97 1.08 -13.41 13.15
C LYS A 97 -0.32 -14.03 13.27
N ALA A 98 -0.90 -14.00 14.46
CA ALA A 98 -2.23 -14.53 14.71
C ALA A 98 -3.29 -13.77 13.90
N PHE A 99 -3.21 -12.44 13.83
CA PHE A 99 -4.07 -11.61 12.99
C PHE A 99 -3.94 -11.95 11.51
N ILE A 100 -2.71 -11.99 10.98
CA ILE A 100 -2.48 -12.33 9.57
C ILE A 100 -3.01 -13.74 9.26
N ALA A 101 -2.74 -14.72 10.13
CA ALA A 101 -3.21 -16.10 9.97
C ALA A 101 -4.74 -16.22 10.09
N SER A 102 -5.37 -15.46 10.99
CA SER A 102 -6.83 -15.49 11.18
C SER A 102 -7.55 -14.88 9.96
N ARG A 103 -6.99 -13.80 9.41
CA ARG A 103 -7.54 -13.08 8.25
C ARG A 103 -7.25 -13.80 6.94
N SER A 104 -6.09 -14.43 6.76
CA SER A 104 -5.76 -15.19 5.56
C SER A 104 -6.63 -16.44 5.38
N LYS A 105 -7.11 -17.02 6.50
CA LYS A 105 -7.93 -18.24 6.52
C LYS A 105 -9.45 -18.00 6.50
N LYS A 106 -9.92 -16.73 6.46
CA LYS A 106 -11.37 -16.45 6.39
C LYS A 106 -11.93 -16.99 5.08
N THR A 107 -13.12 -17.60 5.11
CA THR A 107 -13.79 -18.13 3.91
C THR A 107 -14.40 -17.04 3.04
N LYS A 108 -14.82 -15.92 3.66
CA LYS A 108 -15.41 -14.78 2.96
C LYS A 108 -14.34 -13.75 2.65
N LEU A 109 -14.20 -13.39 1.37
CA LEU A 109 -13.27 -12.34 0.92
C LEU A 109 -13.46 -11.03 1.69
N LYS A 110 -14.71 -10.67 2.01
CA LYS A 110 -15.03 -9.47 2.78
C LYS A 110 -14.44 -9.43 4.20
N ASP A 111 -13.97 -10.54 4.73
CA ASP A 111 -13.38 -10.64 6.07
C ASP A 111 -11.86 -10.91 5.99
N GLN A 112 -11.33 -11.17 4.79
CA GLN A 112 -9.92 -11.45 4.54
C GLN A 112 -9.10 -10.17 4.51
N LEU A 113 -7.81 -10.32 4.83
CA LEU A 113 -6.79 -9.31 4.56
C LEU A 113 -6.32 -9.50 3.11
N HIS A 114 -6.24 -8.42 2.32
CA HIS A 114 -5.96 -8.52 0.88
C HIS A 114 -4.53 -8.16 0.51
N ALA A 115 -3.90 -7.26 1.27
CA ALA A 115 -2.51 -6.87 1.06
C ALA A 115 -1.84 -6.48 2.38
N ILE A 116 -0.51 -6.59 2.41
CA ILE A 116 0.33 -6.07 3.49
C ILE A 116 1.27 -5.02 2.90
N TRP A 117 1.28 -3.85 3.51
CA TRP A 117 2.27 -2.81 3.26
C TRP A 117 3.23 -2.75 4.45
N TYR A 118 4.50 -2.99 4.20
CA TYR A 118 5.55 -2.95 5.21
C TYR A 118 6.40 -1.69 5.04
N CYS A 119 6.17 -0.67 5.86
CA CYS A 119 6.86 0.60 5.88
C CYS A 119 8.23 0.50 6.57
N ILE A 120 9.28 0.85 5.83
CA ILE A 120 10.65 0.96 6.31
C ILE A 120 11.11 2.40 6.07
N PRO A 121 11.37 3.20 7.11
CA PRO A 121 11.78 4.58 6.93
C PRO A 121 13.29 4.68 6.62
N MET A 122 13.63 5.58 5.69
CA MET A 122 15.01 5.77 5.21
C MET A 122 15.76 6.92 5.89
N ASP A 123 15.13 7.62 6.83
CA ASP A 123 15.76 8.65 7.68
C ASP A 123 16.76 8.08 8.70
N GLU A 124 16.90 6.76 8.75
CA GLU A 124 17.95 6.02 9.44
C GLU A 124 18.75 5.16 8.44
N ALA A 125 19.15 5.74 7.31
CA ALA A 125 19.72 5.06 6.14
C ALA A 125 20.89 4.10 6.40
N SER A 126 21.70 4.36 7.44
CA SER A 126 22.84 3.53 7.84
C SER A 126 22.45 2.31 8.69
N ARG A 127 21.18 2.18 9.06
CA ARG A 127 20.72 1.15 9.98
C ARG A 127 20.44 -0.16 9.24
N SER A 128 20.99 -1.25 9.76
CA SER A 128 20.57 -2.61 9.40
C SER A 128 19.10 -2.85 9.74
N PHE A 129 18.47 -3.84 9.10
CA PHE A 129 17.14 -4.27 9.51
C PHE A 129 17.11 -4.60 11.01
N THR A 130 16.07 -4.14 11.69
CA THR A 130 15.76 -4.50 13.07
C THR A 130 15.42 -5.97 13.18
N GLU A 131 15.55 -6.51 14.39
CA GLU A 131 15.13 -7.87 14.70
C GLU A 131 13.67 -8.13 14.30
N GLY A 132 12.75 -7.18 14.54
CA GLY A 132 11.35 -7.30 14.13
C GLY A 132 11.16 -7.42 12.61
N GLU A 133 11.87 -6.60 11.84
CA GLU A 133 11.85 -6.69 10.37
C GLU A 133 12.44 -8.02 9.88
N ILE A 134 13.60 -8.43 10.41
CA ILE A 134 14.21 -9.72 10.10
C ILE A 134 13.24 -10.86 10.43
N LYS A 135 12.65 -10.86 11.62
CA LYS A 135 11.70 -11.88 12.10
C LYS A 135 10.46 -11.94 11.22
N PHE A 136 9.95 -10.80 10.75
CA PHE A 136 8.83 -10.78 9.81
C PHE A 136 9.18 -11.52 8.50
N PHE A 137 10.24 -11.11 7.80
CA PHE A 137 10.57 -11.67 6.48
C PHE A 137 11.16 -13.10 6.55
N SER A 138 11.70 -13.51 7.70
CA SER A 138 12.26 -14.85 7.91
C SER A 138 11.27 -15.86 8.50
N GLN A 139 10.32 -15.44 9.34
CA GLN A 139 9.49 -16.36 10.14
C GLN A 139 7.98 -16.17 9.97
N CYS A 140 7.50 -15.03 9.45
CA CYS A 140 6.06 -14.79 9.32
C CYS A 140 5.50 -15.47 8.06
N ASP A 141 4.48 -16.32 8.23
CA ASP A 141 3.71 -16.86 7.12
C ASP A 141 2.52 -15.96 6.82
N THR A 142 2.55 -15.30 5.66
CA THR A 142 1.46 -14.43 5.17
C THR A 142 0.46 -15.20 4.30
N GLY A 143 0.65 -16.51 4.11
CA GLY A 143 -0.19 -17.32 3.24
C GLY A 143 -0.13 -16.83 1.80
N SER A 144 -1.29 -16.56 1.20
CA SER A 144 -1.42 -16.00 -0.15
C SER A 144 -1.41 -14.48 -0.20
N ILE A 145 -1.32 -13.80 0.95
CA ILE A 145 -1.40 -12.35 1.03
C ILE A 145 -0.09 -11.76 0.52
N ALA A 146 -0.20 -10.89 -0.48
CA ALA A 146 0.93 -10.17 -1.04
C ALA A 146 1.52 -9.18 -0.03
N VAL A 147 2.83 -9.27 0.16
CA VAL A 147 3.62 -8.30 0.94
C VAL A 147 4.35 -7.36 -0.01
N MET A 148 4.20 -6.06 0.21
CA MET A 148 4.97 -5.00 -0.44
C MET A 148 5.75 -4.21 0.60
N VAL A 149 7.00 -3.86 0.28
CA VAL A 149 7.80 -2.96 1.11
C VAL A 149 7.69 -1.53 0.61
N LEU A 150 7.38 -0.60 1.53
CA LEU A 150 7.33 0.82 1.27
C LEU A 150 8.53 1.48 1.94
N PHE A 151 9.52 1.89 1.15
CA PHE A 151 10.64 2.67 1.65
C PHE A 151 10.21 4.13 1.81
N THR A 152 9.73 4.47 3.00
CA THR A 152 9.19 5.80 3.34
C THR A 152 10.30 6.77 3.70
N LYS A 153 10.01 8.08 3.64
CA LYS A 153 10.99 9.15 3.93
C LYS A 153 12.25 9.00 3.07
N PHE A 154 12.06 8.59 1.82
CA PHE A 154 13.17 8.26 0.93
C PHE A 154 14.02 9.49 0.60
N ASP A 155 13.41 10.67 0.67
CA ASP A 155 14.04 11.99 0.56
C ASP A 155 15.14 12.23 1.60
N ALA A 156 15.14 11.52 2.74
CA ALA A 156 16.23 11.61 3.72
C ALA A 156 17.58 11.10 3.16
N LEU A 157 17.57 10.31 2.08
CA LEU A 157 18.80 9.90 1.39
C LEU A 157 19.39 11.02 0.53
N TYR A 158 18.63 12.07 0.23
CA TYR A 158 19.09 13.13 -0.68
C TYR A 158 20.24 13.92 -0.06
N ASP A 159 20.22 14.17 1.26
CA ASP A 159 21.32 14.84 1.95
C ASP A 159 22.62 14.03 1.91
N VAL A 160 22.51 12.70 2.03
CA VAL A 160 23.66 11.78 1.93
C VAL A 160 24.21 11.80 0.50
N SER A 161 23.34 11.67 -0.49
CA SER A 161 23.70 11.74 -1.91
C SER A 161 24.32 13.08 -2.29
N TYR A 162 23.77 14.18 -1.80
CA TYR A 162 24.29 15.52 -1.99
C TYR A 162 25.72 15.63 -1.45
N ALA A 163 25.95 15.19 -0.20
CA ALA A 163 27.27 15.20 0.41
C ALA A 163 28.29 14.34 -0.37
N GLU A 164 27.87 13.17 -0.85
CA GLU A 164 28.71 12.31 -1.70
C GLU A 164 29.08 12.99 -3.02
N LEU A 165 28.11 13.61 -3.71
CA LEU A 165 28.34 14.32 -4.97
C LEU A 165 29.28 15.52 -4.76
N LYS A 166 29.09 16.29 -3.68
CA LYS A 166 30.01 17.38 -3.28
C LYS A 166 31.42 16.86 -3.05
N SER A 167 31.58 15.71 -2.39
CA SER A 167 32.90 15.10 -2.16
C SER A 167 33.60 14.66 -3.46
N LYS A 168 32.82 14.34 -4.50
CA LYS A 168 33.29 13.96 -5.85
C LYS A 168 33.55 15.18 -6.75
N GLY A 169 33.38 16.40 -6.24
CA GLY A 169 33.72 17.64 -6.93
C GLY A 169 32.55 18.32 -7.66
N ALA A 170 31.31 17.86 -7.48
CA ALA A 170 30.15 18.55 -8.06
C ALA A 170 29.98 19.96 -7.47
N SER A 171 29.47 20.89 -8.27
CA SER A 171 29.01 22.20 -7.78
C SER A 171 27.83 22.06 -6.80
N MET A 172 27.41 23.15 -6.17
CA MET A 172 26.26 23.11 -5.26
C MET A 172 24.97 22.80 -6.05
N GLU A 173 24.80 23.48 -7.17
CA GLU A 173 23.65 23.37 -8.06
C GLU A 173 23.56 21.96 -8.68
N GLU A 174 24.67 21.43 -9.19
CA GLU A 174 24.71 20.07 -9.76
C GLU A 174 24.41 19.00 -8.70
N ALA A 175 24.94 19.16 -7.48
CA ALA A 175 24.72 18.19 -6.41
C ALA A 175 23.25 18.18 -5.96
N GLU A 176 22.61 19.36 -5.89
CA GLU A 176 21.19 19.48 -5.54
C GLU A 176 20.29 18.85 -6.61
N GLU A 177 20.58 19.10 -7.90
CA GLU A 177 19.82 18.53 -9.01
C GLU A 177 19.97 17.00 -9.10
N LEU A 178 21.18 16.47 -8.89
CA LEU A 178 21.48 15.05 -9.08
C LEU A 178 21.22 14.19 -7.84
N ALA A 179 21.09 14.78 -6.64
CA ALA A 179 20.94 14.04 -5.39
C ALA A 179 19.77 13.02 -5.39
N PRO A 180 18.56 13.33 -5.90
CA PRO A 180 17.46 12.37 -5.94
C PRO A 180 17.79 11.14 -6.78
N LYS A 181 18.31 11.35 -7.99
CA LYS A 181 18.68 10.27 -8.91
C LYS A 181 19.83 9.42 -8.36
N HIS A 182 20.85 10.07 -7.80
CA HIS A 182 21.98 9.39 -7.17
C HIS A 182 21.54 8.55 -5.96
N ALA A 183 20.55 9.03 -5.19
CA ALA A 183 19.96 8.25 -4.08
C ALA A 183 19.27 6.98 -4.58
N GLU A 184 18.48 7.07 -5.65
CA GLU A 184 17.81 5.90 -6.25
C GLU A 184 18.81 4.88 -6.78
N GLU A 185 19.82 5.33 -7.53
CA GLU A 185 20.86 4.47 -8.09
C GLU A 185 21.69 3.77 -6.99
N SER A 186 22.07 4.52 -5.96
CA SER A 186 22.81 3.99 -4.81
C SER A 186 21.97 2.99 -4.01
N PHE A 187 20.69 3.29 -3.83
CA PHE A 187 19.74 2.41 -3.14
C PHE A 187 19.49 1.10 -3.91
N ALA A 188 19.40 1.16 -5.24
CA ALA A 188 19.17 0.00 -6.09
C ALA A 188 20.25 -1.09 -5.95
N ILE A 189 21.49 -0.70 -5.64
CA ILE A 189 22.61 -1.61 -5.37
C ILE A 189 22.92 -1.77 -3.86
N GLY A 190 22.10 -1.16 -3.02
CA GLY A 190 22.26 -1.05 -1.57
C GLY A 190 22.07 -2.36 -0.82
N THR A 191 22.41 -2.32 0.47
CA THR A 191 22.31 -3.49 1.36
C THR A 191 20.86 -3.88 1.64
N GLN A 192 19.95 -2.90 1.59
CA GLN A 192 18.53 -3.11 1.92
C GLN A 192 17.86 -4.08 0.94
N LEU A 193 18.03 -3.85 -0.36
CA LEU A 193 17.49 -4.72 -1.40
C LEU A 193 18.23 -6.06 -1.47
N LYS A 194 19.55 -6.07 -1.25
CA LYS A 194 20.32 -7.31 -1.13
C LYS A 194 19.77 -8.19 -0.01
N PHE A 195 19.49 -7.62 1.15
CA PHE A 195 18.90 -8.35 2.27
C PHE A 195 17.52 -8.91 1.91
N LEU A 196 16.58 -8.06 1.46
CA LEU A 196 15.19 -8.49 1.23
C LEU A 196 15.02 -9.54 0.12
N TYR A 197 15.84 -9.48 -0.92
CA TYR A 197 15.65 -10.30 -2.12
C TYR A 197 16.70 -11.40 -2.29
N HIS A 198 17.88 -11.27 -1.67
CA HIS A 198 19.00 -12.18 -1.90
C HIS A 198 19.55 -12.84 -0.63
N SER A 199 19.13 -12.42 0.57
CA SER A 199 19.55 -13.10 1.80
C SER A 199 18.89 -14.47 1.92
N LYS A 200 19.68 -15.47 2.31
CA LYS A 200 19.20 -16.84 2.58
C LYS A 200 18.30 -16.92 3.80
N ASP A 201 18.37 -15.93 4.69
CA ASP A 201 17.55 -15.85 5.90
C ASP A 201 16.11 -15.44 5.58
N ILE A 202 15.87 -14.84 4.41
CA ILE A 202 14.54 -14.44 3.97
C ILE A 202 13.81 -15.62 3.34
N ARG A 203 12.79 -16.12 4.04
CA ARG A 203 11.95 -17.23 3.56
C ARG A 203 10.80 -16.76 2.67
N ARG A 204 10.35 -15.51 2.86
CA ARG A 204 9.23 -14.90 2.14
C ARG A 204 9.63 -13.49 1.70
N PRO A 205 10.34 -13.35 0.57
CA PRO A 205 10.70 -12.02 0.08
C PRO A 205 9.43 -11.23 -0.26
N PRO A 206 9.45 -9.90 -0.12
CA PRO A 206 8.34 -9.08 -0.58
C PRO A 206 8.17 -9.22 -2.08
N LYS A 207 6.93 -9.21 -2.57
CA LYS A 207 6.67 -9.34 -4.00
C LYS A 207 7.20 -8.16 -4.80
N ARG A 208 7.11 -6.96 -4.22
CA ARG A 208 7.60 -5.69 -4.79
C ARG A 208 8.00 -4.74 -3.67
N HIS A 209 8.77 -3.72 -4.04
CA HIS A 209 9.03 -2.57 -3.19
C HIS A 209 8.79 -1.28 -3.97
N ILE A 210 8.65 -0.18 -3.25
CA ILE A 210 8.59 1.17 -3.82
C ILE A 210 9.24 2.18 -2.88
N CYS A 211 9.93 3.15 -3.46
CA CYS A 211 10.53 4.28 -2.74
C CYS A 211 9.55 5.46 -2.75
N LEU A 212 9.31 6.05 -1.59
CA LEU A 212 8.30 7.09 -1.38
C LEU A 212 8.95 8.34 -0.76
N PRO A 213 9.53 9.23 -1.59
CA PRO A 213 10.08 10.49 -1.13
C PRO A 213 8.97 11.55 -0.94
N ASN A 214 9.21 12.52 -0.08
CA ASN A 214 8.41 13.75 0.05
C ASN A 214 6.92 13.54 0.38
N MET A 215 6.56 12.44 1.05
CA MET A 215 5.16 12.12 1.36
C MET A 215 4.50 13.07 2.38
N ASP A 216 5.26 14.01 2.92
CA ASP A 216 4.84 15.11 3.80
C ASP A 216 4.38 16.37 3.04
N LYS A 217 4.76 16.56 1.76
CA LYS A 217 4.38 17.70 0.89
C LYS A 217 2.99 17.58 0.28
N ASP A 218 2.18 18.63 0.24
CA ASP A 218 0.75 18.55 -0.17
C ASP A 218 0.51 17.94 -1.56
N ASP A 219 1.45 18.11 -2.48
CA ASP A 219 1.44 17.61 -3.86
C ASP A 219 2.01 16.20 -4.05
N ALA A 220 2.34 15.49 -2.95
CA ALA A 220 2.89 14.14 -3.01
C ALA A 220 1.97 13.16 -3.76
N ASP A 221 2.51 12.53 -4.82
CA ASP A 221 1.78 11.60 -5.67
C ASP A 221 1.78 10.17 -5.11
N CYS A 222 0.58 9.61 -4.91
CA CYS A 222 0.37 8.22 -4.53
C CYS A 222 0.08 7.28 -5.71
N GLY A 223 0.00 7.79 -6.95
CA GLY A 223 -0.22 7.01 -8.15
C GLY A 223 0.71 5.82 -8.27
N PRO A 224 2.05 6.02 -8.21
CA PRO A 224 3.02 4.92 -8.26
C PRO A 224 2.79 3.84 -7.20
N LEU A 225 2.38 4.22 -5.98
CA LEU A 225 2.05 3.27 -4.91
C LEU A 225 0.81 2.44 -5.26
N MET A 226 -0.23 3.07 -5.81
CA MET A 226 -1.45 2.37 -6.22
C MET A 226 -1.18 1.44 -7.40
N GLU A 227 -0.43 1.90 -8.41
CA GLU A 227 -0.02 1.08 -9.55
C GLU A 227 0.79 -0.14 -9.12
N CYS A 228 1.80 0.08 -8.29
CA CYS A 228 2.64 -1.00 -7.76
C CYS A 228 1.76 -2.00 -6.99
N THR A 229 0.82 -1.51 -6.17
CA THR A 229 -0.06 -2.37 -5.36
C THR A 229 -0.98 -3.21 -6.24
N ALA A 230 -1.60 -2.63 -7.25
CA ALA A 230 -2.41 -3.36 -8.22
C ALA A 230 -1.59 -4.42 -8.98
N GLY A 231 -0.36 -4.08 -9.39
CA GLY A 231 0.56 -4.98 -10.08
C GLY A 231 1.15 -6.11 -9.23
N THR A 232 0.91 -6.09 -7.90
CA THR A 232 1.38 -7.11 -6.96
C THR A 232 0.33 -8.21 -6.73
N MET A 233 -0.92 -7.99 -7.16
CA MET A 233 -2.03 -8.92 -6.97
C MET A 233 -2.09 -9.95 -8.08
N ASP A 234 -1.94 -11.23 -7.74
CA ASP A 234 -2.10 -12.33 -8.72
C ASP A 234 -3.57 -12.66 -8.99
N ASN A 235 -4.45 -12.35 -8.04
CA ASN A 235 -5.87 -12.63 -8.13
C ASN A 235 -6.58 -11.49 -8.85
N GLU A 236 -7.06 -11.76 -10.07
CA GLU A 236 -7.75 -10.75 -10.89
C GLU A 236 -8.98 -10.14 -10.21
N VAL A 237 -9.70 -10.91 -9.37
CA VAL A 237 -10.87 -10.40 -8.63
C VAL A 237 -10.42 -9.41 -7.56
N LEU A 238 -9.33 -9.69 -6.84
CA LEU A 238 -8.76 -8.75 -5.86
C LEU A 238 -8.18 -7.52 -6.54
N GLN A 239 -7.51 -7.68 -7.69
CA GLN A 239 -7.00 -6.57 -8.48
C GLN A 239 -8.15 -5.66 -8.97
N GLN A 240 -9.23 -6.24 -9.49
CA GLN A 240 -10.43 -5.50 -9.89
C GLN A 240 -11.11 -4.81 -8.70
N LEU A 241 -11.17 -5.47 -7.54
CA LEU A 241 -11.67 -4.84 -6.32
C LEU A 241 -10.80 -3.65 -5.93
N PHE A 242 -9.48 -3.80 -5.91
CA PHE A 242 -8.54 -2.74 -5.55
C PHE A 242 -8.68 -1.53 -6.48
N VAL A 243 -8.64 -1.76 -7.79
CA VAL A 243 -8.77 -0.69 -8.80
C VAL A 243 -10.11 0.02 -8.65
N SER A 244 -11.24 -0.70 -8.58
CA SER A 244 -12.57 -0.08 -8.41
C SER A 244 -12.81 0.57 -7.04
N THR A 245 -11.88 0.36 -6.09
CA THR A 245 -11.85 1.02 -4.79
C THR A 245 -11.17 2.39 -4.87
N GLN A 246 -10.33 2.65 -5.89
CA GLN A 246 -9.66 3.93 -6.09
C GLN A 246 -10.66 5.04 -6.45
N GLN A 247 -11.17 5.72 -5.42
CA GLN A 247 -12.01 6.92 -5.59
C GLN A 247 -11.17 8.20 -5.72
N ALA A 248 -10.01 8.21 -5.07
CA ALA A 248 -9.08 9.35 -5.08
C ALA A 248 -8.13 9.35 -6.28
N ASN A 249 -7.89 8.19 -6.90
CA ASN A 249 -7.03 8.05 -8.07
C ASN A 249 -7.83 7.47 -9.25
N LEU A 250 -8.38 8.37 -10.07
CA LEU A 250 -9.19 7.99 -11.24
C LEU A 250 -8.34 7.48 -12.40
N GLU A 251 -7.07 7.89 -12.47
CA GLU A 251 -6.15 7.49 -13.55
C GLU A 251 -5.97 5.98 -13.59
N LEU A 252 -5.80 5.34 -12.42
CA LEU A 252 -5.69 3.88 -12.35
C LEU A 252 -6.97 3.18 -12.82
N CYS A 253 -8.13 3.72 -12.47
CA CYS A 253 -9.42 3.23 -12.96
C CYS A 253 -9.55 3.37 -14.49
N MET A 254 -9.08 4.49 -15.06
CA MET A 254 -9.09 4.74 -16.51
C MET A 254 -8.20 3.75 -17.25
N LYS A 255 -6.94 3.62 -16.81
CA LYS A 255 -5.96 2.70 -17.40
C LYS A 255 -6.48 1.27 -17.44
N TYR A 256 -6.86 0.72 -16.30
CA TYR A 256 -7.39 -0.65 -16.22
C TYR A 256 -8.72 -0.80 -16.95
N GLY A 257 -9.60 0.21 -16.86
CA GLY A 257 -10.87 0.20 -17.57
C GLY A 257 -10.67 0.03 -19.07
N VAL A 258 -9.77 0.83 -19.66
CA VAL A 258 -9.42 0.76 -21.08
C VAL A 258 -8.75 -0.56 -21.42
N GLU A 259 -7.67 -0.91 -20.73
CA GLU A 259 -6.85 -2.10 -21.01
C GLU A 259 -7.64 -3.41 -20.89
N ARG A 260 -8.60 -3.50 -19.95
CA ARG A 260 -9.38 -4.72 -19.71
C ARG A 260 -10.69 -4.78 -20.48
N THR A 261 -11.25 -3.63 -20.89
CA THR A 261 -12.56 -3.57 -21.55
C THR A 261 -12.43 -3.55 -23.06
N LEU A 262 -11.52 -2.74 -23.61
CA LEU A 262 -11.43 -2.52 -25.05
C LEU A 262 -11.01 -3.76 -25.85
N PRO A 263 -10.07 -4.63 -25.40
CA PRO A 263 -9.72 -5.82 -26.16
C PRO A 263 -10.91 -6.75 -26.43
N GLY A 264 -11.89 -6.81 -25.52
CA GLY A 264 -13.11 -7.61 -25.74
C GLY A 264 -14.04 -7.07 -26.84
N PHE A 265 -13.88 -5.80 -27.22
CA PHE A 265 -14.68 -5.12 -28.25
C PHE A 265 -13.95 -5.00 -29.59
N PHE A 266 -12.62 -4.88 -29.57
CA PHE A 266 -11.79 -4.64 -30.76
C PHE A 266 -10.93 -5.86 -31.16
N ASP A 267 -11.20 -7.04 -30.61
CA ASP A 267 -10.58 -8.29 -31.06
C ASP A 267 -10.95 -8.58 -32.52
N ILE A 268 -10.00 -8.29 -33.43
CA ILE A 268 -10.11 -8.37 -34.89
C ILE A 268 -10.51 -9.79 -35.35
N THR A 269 -10.29 -10.79 -34.51
CA THR A 269 -10.63 -12.20 -34.80
C THR A 269 -12.10 -12.57 -34.56
N LYS A 270 -12.86 -11.69 -33.89
CA LYS A 270 -14.27 -11.94 -33.50
C LYS A 270 -15.28 -10.95 -34.10
N THR A 271 -14.84 -10.07 -34.99
CA THR A 271 -15.66 -8.99 -35.53
C THR A 271 -16.68 -9.46 -36.57
N THR A 272 -17.84 -9.90 -36.10
CA THR A 272 -19.11 -9.86 -36.83
C THR A 272 -20.22 -9.10 -36.08
N ALA A 273 -19.97 -8.65 -34.85
CA ALA A 273 -20.94 -7.91 -34.04
C ALA A 273 -20.70 -6.39 -34.05
N SER A 274 -21.72 -5.62 -34.44
CA SER A 274 -21.77 -4.17 -34.23
C SER A 274 -22.06 -3.87 -32.76
N TYR A 275 -21.02 -3.51 -32.01
CA TYR A 275 -21.19 -3.08 -30.62
C TYR A 275 -21.75 -1.66 -30.58
N LYS A 276 -22.89 -1.51 -29.91
CA LYS A 276 -23.48 -0.17 -29.71
C LYS A 276 -22.66 0.57 -28.65
N ALA A 277 -22.31 1.83 -28.91
CA ALA A 277 -21.49 2.67 -28.01
C ALA A 277 -21.94 2.65 -26.54
N HIS A 278 -23.25 2.58 -26.27
CA HIS A 278 -23.79 2.50 -24.91
C HIS A 278 -23.28 1.28 -24.10
N GLU A 279 -22.99 0.15 -24.74
CA GLU A 279 -22.49 -1.04 -24.06
C GLU A 279 -21.01 -0.87 -23.65
N ILE A 280 -20.20 -0.27 -24.52
CA ILE A 280 -18.81 0.06 -24.24
C ILE A 280 -18.74 1.06 -23.08
N ILE A 281 -19.56 2.12 -23.14
CA ILE A 281 -19.66 3.14 -22.09
C ILE A 281 -20.08 2.51 -20.77
N ALA A 282 -21.09 1.64 -20.76
CA ALA A 282 -21.55 0.98 -19.54
C ALA A 282 -20.47 0.09 -18.91
N ARG A 283 -19.68 -0.64 -19.72
CA ARG A 283 -18.59 -1.48 -19.21
C ARG A 283 -17.40 -0.66 -18.70
N LEU A 284 -17.06 0.43 -19.36
CA LEU A 284 -16.05 1.37 -18.87
C LEU A 284 -16.50 2.04 -17.57
N GLY A 285 -17.75 2.53 -17.53
CA GLY A 285 -18.35 3.16 -16.35
C GLY A 285 -18.38 2.25 -15.12
N ALA A 286 -18.46 0.93 -15.30
CA ALA A 286 -18.41 -0.04 -14.20
C ALA A 286 -17.08 0.00 -13.39
N TRP A 287 -15.99 0.49 -13.98
CA TRP A 287 -14.72 0.71 -13.28
C TRP A 287 -14.71 1.97 -12.40
N PHE A 288 -15.73 2.83 -12.53
CA PHE A 288 -15.92 4.05 -11.76
C PHE A 288 -17.21 3.99 -10.93
N PRO A 289 -17.42 2.99 -10.06
CA PRO A 289 -18.70 2.78 -9.38
C PRO A 289 -19.11 3.93 -8.44
N HIS A 290 -18.19 4.84 -8.13
CA HIS A 290 -18.40 6.03 -7.31
C HIS A 290 -18.95 7.23 -8.11
N ILE A 291 -18.69 7.29 -9.41
CA ILE A 291 -19.20 8.33 -10.34
C ILE A 291 -20.38 7.77 -11.16
N TRP A 292 -20.27 6.52 -11.59
CA TRP A 292 -21.22 5.86 -12.48
C TRP A 292 -22.32 5.14 -11.69
N ARG A 293 -23.34 5.88 -11.27
CA ARG A 293 -24.62 5.28 -10.86
C ARG A 293 -25.38 4.95 -12.14
N ARG A 294 -25.75 3.68 -12.35
CA ARG A 294 -26.54 3.25 -13.52
C ARG A 294 -27.67 4.25 -13.78
N MET A 295 -27.62 4.95 -14.91
CA MET A 295 -28.82 5.53 -15.54
C MET A 295 -29.69 4.39 -16.06
#